data_AF-X0WJS1-F1
#
_entry.id   AF-X0WJS1-F1
#
_cell.length_a   1.000
_cell.length_b   1.000
_cell.length_c   1.000
_cell.angle_alpha   90.00
_cell.angle_beta   90.00
_cell.angle_gamma   90.00
#
_symmetry.space_group_name_H-M   'P 1'
#
loop_
_entity.id
_entity.type
_entity.pdbx_description
1 polymer ?
#
loop_
_entity_poly.entity_id
_entity_poly.type
_entity_poly.pdbx_seq_one_letter_code
_entity_poly.pdbx_strand_id
1 'polypeptide(L)' 'MKVEVKRSKRRKRTISARLDGDMMYVYAPVDTPEKELHKIIKTFEKRFARRNLKRKLNKEDNLR' A
#
# COMPACT_ATOMS: atom_id res chain seq x y z
N MET A 1 -6.16 -5.50 -6.35
CA MET A 1 -4.83 -4.99 -6.00
C MET A 1 -4.03 -6.13 -5.41
N LYS A 2 -2.87 -6.48 -5.98
CA LYS A 2 -1.96 -7.50 -5.45
C LYS A 2 -1.03 -6.87 -4.40
N VAL A 3 -0.64 -7.61 -3.38
CA VAL A 3 0.25 -7.12 -2.31
C VAL A 3 1.54 -7.92 -2.30
N GLU A 4 2.68 -7.24 -2.37
CA GLU A 4 3.99 -7.86 -2.20
C GLU A 4 4.73 -7.22 -1.02
N VAL A 5 5.20 -8.06 -0.11
CA VAL A 5 5.90 -7.63 1.10
C VAL A 5 7.40 -7.84 0.93
N LYS A 6 8.17 -6.75 0.92
CA LYS A 6 9.63 -6.75 0.89
C LYS A 6 10.18 -6.44 2.28
N ARG A 7 10.74 -7.45 2.95
CA ARG A 7 11.39 -7.27 4.25
C ARG A 7 12.86 -6.85 4.07
N SER A 8 13.35 -5.93 4.89
CA SER A 8 14.73 -5.43 4.83
C SER A 8 15.36 -5.30 6.21
N LYS A 9 16.55 -5.88 6.40
CA LYS A 9 17.35 -5.74 7.64
C LYS A 9 17.89 -4.32 7.84
N ARG A 10 18.05 -3.54 6.76
CA ARG A 10 18.58 -2.17 6.82
C ARG A 10 17.53 -1.16 7.32
N ARG A 11 16.23 -1.51 7.26
CA ARG A 11 15.16 -0.65 7.78
C ARG A 11 15.03 -0.84 9.27
N LYS A 12 15.18 0.24 10.04
CA LYS A 12 15.14 0.18 11.50
C LYS A 12 13.74 0.26 12.11
N ARG A 13 12.80 1.00 11.50
CA ARG A 13 11.45 1.23 12.08
C ARG A 13 10.33 1.47 11.08
N THR A 14 10.64 1.95 9.88
CA THR A 14 9.60 2.48 8.98
C THR A 14 9.01 1.42 8.05
N ILE A 15 7.70 1.20 8.19
CA ILE A 15 6.89 0.46 7.21
C ILE A 15 6.31 1.47 6.22
N SER A 16 6.55 1.24 4.93
CA SER A 16 6.02 2.12 3.88
C SER A 16 5.40 1.31 2.75
N ALA A 17 4.44 1.91 2.05
CA ALA A 17 3.81 1.28 0.90
C ALA A 17 3.85 2.18 -0.33
N ARG A 18 4.08 1.57 -1.48
CA ARG A 18 4.02 2.20 -2.80
C ARG A 18 3.02 1.44 -3.66
N LEU A 19 2.15 2.18 -4.33
CA LEU A 19 1.26 1.63 -5.35
C LEU A 19 1.87 1.86 -6.73
N ASP A 20 1.94 0.80 -7.52
CA ASP A 20 2.42 0.81 -8.89
C ASP A 20 1.45 0.02 -9.76
N GLY A 21 0.62 0.72 -10.55
CA GLY A 21 -0.54 0.13 -11.21
C GLY A 21 -1.47 -0.58 -10.22
N ASP A 22 -1.64 -1.88 -10.41
CA ASP A 22 -2.47 -2.76 -9.57
C ASP A 22 -1.70 -3.46 -8.44
N MET A 23 -0.40 -3.17 -8.30
CA MET A 23 0.47 -3.81 -7.32
C MET A 23 0.85 -2.85 -6.19
N MET A 24 0.67 -3.30 -4.95
CA MET A 24 1.10 -2.60 -3.75
C MET A 24 2.34 -3.26 -3.18
N TYR A 25 3.47 -2.54 -3.25
CA TYR A 25 4.71 -2.93 -2.60
C TYR A 25 4.74 -2.40 -1.18
N VAL A 26 4.78 -3.30 -0.21
CA VAL A 26 4.89 -2.98 1.21
C VAL A 26 6.30 -3.31 1.65
N TYR A 27 7.00 -2.33 2.18
CA TYR A 27 8.36 -2.49 2.64
C TYR A 27 8.38 -2.41 4.16
N ALA A 28 8.91 -3.45 4.81
CA ALA A 28 8.91 -3.58 6.26
C ALA A 28 10.29 -3.96 6.80
N PRO A 29 10.63 -3.58 8.05
CA PRO A 29 11.71 -4.19 8.79
C PRO A 29 11.55 -5.72 8.92
N VAL A 30 12.65 -6.45 9.05
CA VAL A 30 12.61 -7.94 9.17
C VAL A 30 12.01 -8.38 10.50
N ASP A 31 12.31 -7.64 11.55
CA ASP A 31 11.87 -7.80 12.94
C ASP A 31 10.41 -7.36 13.18
N THR A 32 9.73 -6.84 12.16
CA THR A 32 8.31 -6.46 12.30
C THR A 32 7.45 -7.71 12.56
N PRO A 33 6.66 -7.71 13.65
CA PRO A 33 5.70 -8.78 13.91
C PRO A 33 4.66 -8.89 12.81
N GLU A 34 4.38 -10.11 12.37
CA GLU A 34 3.46 -10.35 11.26
C GLU A 34 2.04 -9.82 11.52
N LYS A 35 1.56 -9.95 12.77
CA LYS A 35 0.25 -9.42 13.19
C LYS A 35 0.15 -7.90 13.03
N GLU A 36 1.23 -7.18 13.37
CA GLU A 36 1.29 -5.73 13.23
C GLU A 36 1.38 -5.33 11.76
N LEU A 37 2.24 -6.02 11.01
CA LEU A 37 2.38 -5.82 9.57
C LEU A 37 1.05 -6.00 8.85
N HIS A 38 0.28 -7.04 9.18
CA HIS A 38 -1.01 -7.31 8.57
C HIS A 38 -2.05 -6.20 8.86
N LYS A 39 -2.06 -5.64 10.07
CA LYS A 39 -2.92 -4.48 10.41
C LYS A 39 -2.57 -3.25 9.57
N ILE A 40 -1.27 -3.02 9.37
CA ILE A 40 -0.77 -1.88 8.59
C ILE A 40 -1.09 -2.07 7.10
N ILE A 41 -0.91 -3.28 6.57
CA ILE A 41 -1.27 -3.63 5.18
C ILE A 41 -2.74 -3.31 4.92
N LYS A 42 -3.67 -3.74 5.80
CA LYS A 42 -5.10 -3.43 5.67
C LYS A 42 -5.38 -1.92 5.65
N THR A 43 -4.63 -1.15 6.42
CA THR A 43 -4.74 0.32 6.43
C THR A 43 -4.31 0.91 5.08
N PHE A 44 -3.22 0.39 4.50
CA PHE A 44 -2.78 0.80 3.16
C PHE A 44 -3.76 0.41 2.06
N GLU A 45 -4.30 -0.81 2.09
CA GLU A 45 -5.32 -1.26 1.13
C GLU A 45 -6.52 -0.30 1.10
N LYS A 46 -7.09 0.01 2.27
CA LYS A 46 -8.19 0.97 2.38
C LYS A 46 -7.82 2.36 1.88
N ARG A 47 -6.58 2.81 2.12
CA ARG A 47 -6.11 4.12 1.65
C ARG A 47 -5.96 4.16 0.13
N PHE A 48 -5.36 3.14 -0.46
CA PHE A 48 -5.14 3.08 -1.91
C PHE A 48 -6.42 2.78 -2.69
N ALA A 49 -7.31 1.94 -2.18
CA ALA A 49 -8.63 1.71 -2.79
C ALA A 49 -9.42 3.03 -2.91
N ARG A 50 -9.45 3.82 -1.83
CA ARG A 50 -10.08 5.16 -1.85
C ARG A 50 -9.40 6.11 -2.84
N ARG A 51 -8.07 6.08 -2.93
CA ARG A 51 -7.32 6.92 -3.89
C ARG A 51 -7.61 6.53 -5.34
N ASN A 52 -7.66 5.24 -5.64
CA ASN A 52 -7.96 4.75 -6.98
C ASN A 52 -9.41 5.05 -7.37
N LEU A 53 -10.37 4.90 -6.45
CA LEU A 53 -11.76 5.28 -6.68
C LEU A 53 -11.88 6.77 -7.01
N LYS A 54 -11.26 7.64 -6.21
CA LYS A 54 -11.22 9.10 -6.48
C LYS A 54 -10.59 9.42 -7.83
N ARG A 55 -9.49 8.73 -8.20
CA ARG A 55 -8.84 8.92 -9.50
C ARG A 55 -9.73 8.50 -10.66
N LYS A 56 -10.51 7.42 -10.53
CA LYS A 56 -11.46 6.96 -11.55
C LYS A 56 -12.61 7.96 -11.72
N LEU A 57 -13.25 8.35 -10.62
CA LEU A 57 -14.33 9.34 -10.62
C LEU A 57 -13.89 10.67 -11.26
N ASN A 58 -12.74 11.20 -10.85
CA ASN A 58 -12.21 12.44 -11.43
C ASN A 58 -11.80 12.30 -12.90
N LYS A 59 -11.53 11.08 -13.40
CA LYS A 59 -11.20 10.85 -14.80
C LYS A 59 -12.48 10.75 -15.66
N GLU A 60 -13.57 10.28 -15.08
CA GLU A 60 -14.90 10.25 -15.70
C GLU A 60 -15.53 11.65 -15.76
N ASP A 61 -15.39 12.47 -14.72
CA ASP A 61 -15.85 13.88 -14.72
C ASP A 61 -15.11 14.79 -15.71
N ASN A 62 -13.97 14.35 -16.24
CA ASN A 62 -13.19 15.10 -17.25
C ASN A 62 -13.47 14.64 -18.70
N LEU A 63 -14.46 13.77 -18.92
CA LEU A 63 -15.01 13.52 -20.26
C LEU A 63 -16.11 14.56 -20.53
N ARG A 64 -15.66 15.74 -20.99
CA ARG A 64 -16.50 16.74 -21.65
C ARG A 64 -16.77 16.35 -23.09
#